data_AF-A0A3D0X8K5-F1
#
_entry.id   AF-A0A3D0X8K5-F1
#
_cell.length_a   1.000
_cell.length_b   1.000
_cell.length_c   1.000
_cell.angle_alpha   90.00
_cell.angle_beta   90.00
_cell.angle_gamma   90.00
#
_symmetry.space_group_name_H-M   'P 1'
#
loop_
_entity.id
_entity.type
_entity.pdbx_description
1 polymer ?
#
loop_
_entity_poly.entity_id
_entity_poly.type
_entity_poly.pdbx_seq_one_letter_code
_entity_poly.pdbx_strand_id
1 'polypeptide(L)'
;YTDENYTQKYDFATPVTENITLYARWFLWGDVNNDGTVDSYDALLIRRCRAGLTDYSLIENRLAGFVNGFENGRNYPDSGDAVSIRRFRAGLINRY
;
A
#
# COMPACT_ATOMS: atom_id res chain seq x y z
N TYR A 1 8.91 3.93 11.47
CA TYR A 1 8.02 4.11 12.64
C TYR A 1 8.86 4.23 13.88
N THR A 2 8.36 4.90 14.92
CA THR A 2 9.05 5.03 16.21
C THR A 2 8.72 3.91 17.20
N ASP A 3 7.76 3.06 16.85
CA ASP A 3 7.35 1.87 17.60
C ASP A 3 7.29 0.62 16.71
N GLU A 4 7.46 -0.55 17.34
CA GLU A 4 7.43 -1.86 16.67
C GLU A 4 6.08 -2.25 16.08
N ASN A 5 4.98 -1.69 16.63
CA ASN A 5 3.62 -1.93 16.16
C ASN A 5 3.23 -1.03 14.98
N TYR A 6 4.16 -0.22 14.46
CA TYR A 6 3.96 0.68 13.33
C TYR A 6 2.77 1.65 13.50
N THR A 7 2.57 2.15 14.72
CA THR A 7 1.45 3.07 15.02
C THR A 7 1.85 4.54 14.87
N GLN A 8 3.11 4.88 15.08
CA GLN A 8 3.64 6.24 15.02
C GLN A 8 4.65 6.41 13.89
N LYS A 9 4.27 7.17 12.85
CA LYS A 9 5.17 7.52 11.73
C LYS A 9 6.25 8.46 12.28
N TYR A 10 7.49 8.24 11.85
CA TYR A 10 8.59 9.16 12.13
C TYR A 10 8.48 10.37 11.20
N ASP A 11 8.59 11.58 11.76
CA ASP A 11 8.65 12.82 10.98
C ASP A 11 10.10 13.12 10.57
N PHE A 12 10.38 12.98 9.28
CA PHE A 12 11.71 13.24 8.72
C PHE A 12 12.14 14.71 8.76
N ALA A 13 11.24 15.64 9.06
CA ALA A 13 11.60 17.03 9.31
C ALA A 13 12.18 17.24 10.72
N THR A 14 12.02 16.28 11.64
CA THR A 14 12.54 16.37 13.01
C THR A 14 14.05 16.10 13.02
N PRO A 15 14.90 17.02 13.50
CA PRO A 15 16.34 16.78 13.61
C PRO A 15 16.67 15.60 14.53
N VAL A 16 17.66 14.79 14.15
CA VAL A 16 18.17 13.70 15.00
C VAL A 16 19.31 14.24 15.87
N THR A 17 19.04 14.43 17.16
CA THR A 17 20.01 14.99 18.13
C THR A 17 20.61 13.93 19.07
N GLU A 18 20.09 12.71 19.04
CA GLU A 18 20.51 11.59 19.87
C GLU A 18 20.24 10.25 19.17
N ASN A 19 20.70 9.15 19.76
CA ASN A 19 20.45 7.81 19.23
C ASN A 19 18.94 7.49 19.28
N ILE A 20 18.38 7.11 18.14
CA ILE A 20 16.98 6.70 18.02
C ILE A 20 16.90 5.29 17.44
N THR A 21 15.82 4.57 17.76
CA THR A 21 15.47 3.29 17.12
C THR A 21 14.27 3.51 16.23
N LEU A 22 14.39 3.13 14.95
CA LEU A 22 13.31 3.19 13.98
C LEU A 22 12.94 1.79 13.50
N TYR A 23 11.65 1.54 13.39
CA TYR A 23 11.08 0.30 12.90
C TYR A 23 10.65 0.49 11.44
N ALA A 24 11.33 -0.20 10.53
CA ALA A 24 10.98 -0.21 9.12
C ALA A 24 9.77 -1.13 8.88
N ARG A 25 8.81 -0.66 8.07
CA ARG A 25 7.66 -1.43 7.62
C ARG A 25 7.84 -1.69 6.13
N TRP A 26 8.46 -2.82 5.80
CA TRP A 26 8.68 -3.22 4.41
C TRP A 26 7.42 -3.82 3.82
N PHE A 27 7.16 -3.53 2.55
CA PHE A 27 6.09 -4.16 1.78
C PHE A 27 6.40 -4.10 0.29
N LEU A 28 5.74 -4.97 -0.46
CA LEU A 28 5.80 -4.96 -1.90
C LEU A 28 4.70 -4.03 -2.43
N TRP A 29 5.08 -3.03 -3.25
CA TRP A 29 4.07 -2.18 -3.88
C TRP A 29 3.16 -3.00 -4.78
N GLY A 30 1.85 -2.76 -4.69
CA GLY A 30 0.82 -3.48 -5.43
C GLY A 30 0.29 -4.75 -4.76
N ASP A 31 0.99 -5.30 -3.77
CA ASP A 31 0.59 -6.48 -2.98
C ASP A 31 -0.28 -6.01 -1.80
N VAL A 32 -1.60 -5.98 -2.02
CA VAL A 32 -2.55 -5.40 -1.06
C VAL A 32 -3.05 -6.41 -0.04
N ASN A 33 -3.02 -7.70 -0.38
CA ASN A 33 -3.35 -8.80 0.53
C ASN A 33 -2.12 -9.33 1.29
N ASN A 34 -0.93 -8.77 1.05
CA ASN A 34 0.32 -9.08 1.75
C ASN A 34 0.72 -10.57 1.64
N ASP A 35 0.46 -11.19 0.49
CA ASP A 35 0.80 -12.59 0.22
C ASP A 35 2.22 -12.78 -0.34
N GLY A 36 2.94 -11.67 -0.56
CA GLY A 36 4.30 -11.65 -1.09
C GLY A 36 4.35 -11.62 -2.62
N THR A 37 3.21 -11.57 -3.31
CA THR A 37 3.13 -11.49 -4.77
C THR A 37 2.24 -10.34 -5.20
N VAL A 38 2.57 -9.72 -6.35
CA VAL A 38 1.71 -8.70 -6.96
C VAL A 38 0.92 -9.38 -8.06
N ASP A 39 -0.35 -9.65 -7.80
CA ASP A 39 -1.20 -10.42 -8.67
C ASP A 39 -2.51 -9.77 -9.15
N SER A 40 -3.30 -10.51 -9.93
CA SER A 40 -4.58 -10.00 -10.42
C SER A 40 -5.65 -10.01 -9.34
N TYR A 41 -5.47 -10.81 -8.30
CA TYR A 41 -6.27 -10.83 -7.09
C TYR A 41 -6.11 -9.53 -6.31
N ASP A 42 -4.92 -8.95 -6.20
CA ASP A 42 -4.73 -7.63 -5.57
C ASP A 42 -5.60 -6.55 -6.19
N ALA A 43 -5.53 -6.44 -7.53
CA ALA A 43 -6.34 -5.51 -8.28
C ALA A 43 -7.84 -5.83 -8.18
N LEU A 44 -8.19 -7.12 -8.06
CA LEU A 44 -9.57 -7.56 -7.90
C LEU A 44 -10.13 -7.21 -6.52
N LEU A 45 -9.36 -7.39 -5.44
CA LEU A 45 -9.74 -7.03 -4.08
C LEU A 45 -10.10 -5.56 -3.98
N ILE A 46 -9.25 -4.67 -4.51
CA ILE A 46 -9.54 -3.23 -4.56
C ILE A 46 -10.88 -2.97 -5.25
N ARG A 47 -11.12 -3.56 -6.43
CA ARG A 47 -12.39 -3.36 -7.15
C ARG A 47 -13.60 -3.89 -6.41
N ARG A 48 -13.50 -5.05 -5.77
CA ARG A 48 -14.61 -5.63 -5.00
C ARG A 48 -14.93 -4.77 -3.78
N CYS A 49 -13.92 -4.25 -3.08
CA CYS A 49 -14.11 -3.33 -1.96
C CYS A 49 -14.79 -2.03 -2.42
N ARG A 50 -14.34 -1.45 -3.54
CA ARG A 50 -14.95 -0.23 -4.12
C ARG A 50 -16.38 -0.44 -4.61
N ALA A 51 -16.72 -1.65 -5.04
CA ALA A 51 -18.06 -2.03 -5.47
C ALA A 51 -18.98 -2.48 -4.32
N GLY A 52 -18.49 -2.52 -3.06
CA GLY A 52 -19.26 -3.02 -1.91
C GLY A 52 -19.51 -4.53 -1.93
N LEU A 53 -18.74 -5.29 -2.73
CA LEU A 53 -18.87 -6.74 -2.85
C LEU A 53 -18.05 -7.50 -1.81
N THR A 54 -17.12 -6.82 -1.13
CA THR A 54 -16.34 -7.35 -0.03
C THR A 54 -15.88 -6.22 0.88
N ASP A 55 -15.42 -6.58 2.07
CA ASP A 55 -14.97 -5.64 3.08
C ASP A 55 -13.49 -5.27 2.91
N TYR A 56 -13.12 -4.06 3.31
CA TYR A 56 -11.73 -3.58 3.24
C TYR A 56 -10.77 -4.31 4.19
N SER A 57 -11.26 -5.10 5.14
CA SER A 57 -10.45 -5.97 6.00
C SER A 57 -9.61 -7.00 5.24
N LEU A 58 -9.97 -7.32 3.99
CA LEU A 58 -9.16 -8.19 3.12
C LEU A 58 -7.98 -7.45 2.46
N ILE A 59 -7.92 -6.11 2.58
CA ILE A 59 -6.74 -5.32 2.20
C ILE A 59 -5.85 -5.23 3.44
N GLU A 60 -4.98 -6.23 3.61
CA GLU A 60 -4.06 -6.35 4.74
C GLU A 60 -3.04 -5.20 4.77
N ASN A 61 -2.61 -4.75 3.60
CA ASN A 61 -1.71 -3.62 3.47
C ASN A 61 -2.24 -2.57 2.48
N ARG A 62 -3.09 -1.66 3.00
CA ARG A 62 -3.60 -0.56 2.18
C ARG A 62 -2.50 0.33 1.58
N LEU A 63 -1.35 0.47 2.25
CA LEU A 63 -0.27 1.35 1.79
C LEU A 63 0.37 0.82 0.52
N ALA A 64 0.53 -0.51 0.43
CA ALA A 64 1.00 -1.18 -0.78
C ALA A 64 0.11 -0.90 -1.99
N GLY A 65 -1.19 -0.69 -1.77
CA GLY A 65 -2.15 -0.45 -2.85
C GLY A 65 -2.13 0.95 -3.44
N PHE A 66 -1.52 1.96 -2.80
CA PHE A 66 -1.50 3.34 -3.33
C PHE A 66 -0.41 3.54 -4.39
N VAL A 67 -0.61 2.90 -5.54
CA VAL A 67 0.36 2.83 -6.64
C VAL A 67 0.16 3.89 -7.72
N ASN A 68 -0.90 4.71 -7.65
CA ASN A 68 -1.13 5.80 -8.60
C ASN A 68 -1.23 7.20 -7.95
N GLY A 69 -0.70 7.34 -6.73
CA GLY A 69 -0.71 8.58 -5.95
C GLY A 69 -0.87 8.28 -4.46
N PHE A 70 0.19 8.52 -3.68
CA PHE A 70 0.24 8.11 -2.28
C PHE A 70 -0.77 8.86 -1.41
N GLU A 71 -1.70 8.12 -0.82
CA GLU A 71 -2.73 8.56 0.15
C GLU A 71 -3.60 9.77 -0.23
N ASN A 72 -3.33 10.65 -1.22
CA ASN A 72 -4.11 11.77 -1.81
C ASN A 72 -5.49 12.13 -1.18
N GLY A 73 -5.61 12.27 0.14
CA GLY A 73 -6.90 12.37 0.86
C GLY A 73 -7.78 11.11 0.84
N ARG A 74 -7.29 9.97 0.33
CA ARG A 74 -7.95 8.68 0.22
C ARG A 74 -7.59 7.77 1.40
N ASN A 75 -8.62 7.16 2.01
CA ASN A 75 -8.41 6.16 3.06
C ASN A 75 -8.01 4.78 2.52
N TYR A 76 -8.32 4.48 1.27
CA TYR A 76 -8.04 3.20 0.62
C TYR A 76 -7.70 3.38 -0.87
N PRO A 77 -6.92 2.46 -1.46
CA PRO A 77 -6.69 2.45 -2.91
C PRO A 77 -7.99 2.29 -3.69
N ASP A 78 -8.01 2.79 -4.92
CA ASP A 78 -9.20 2.79 -5.75
C ASP A 78 -9.01 2.06 -7.09
N SER A 79 -10.04 2.13 -7.93
CA SER A 79 -10.03 1.46 -9.23
C SER A 79 -8.87 1.88 -10.14
N GLY A 80 -8.31 3.09 -9.97
CA GLY A 80 -7.13 3.55 -10.69
C GLY A 80 -5.85 2.87 -10.24
N ASP A 81 -5.70 2.63 -8.93
CA ASP A 81 -4.61 1.82 -8.39
C ASP A 81 -4.70 0.38 -8.93
N ALA A 82 -5.90 -0.20 -8.91
CA ALA A 82 -6.16 -1.53 -9.47
C ALA A 82 -5.90 -1.61 -10.98
N VAL A 83 -5.99 -0.51 -11.73
CA VAL A 83 -5.59 -0.47 -13.15
C VAL A 83 -4.07 -0.49 -13.25
N SER A 84 -3.37 0.27 -12.41
CA SER A 84 -1.90 0.35 -12.41
C SER A 84 -1.26 -0.99 -12.02
N ILE A 85 -1.79 -1.69 -11.01
CA ILE A 85 -1.35 -3.06 -10.65
C ILE A 85 -1.46 -4.02 -11.84
N ARG A 86 -2.59 -3.99 -12.56
CA ARG A 86 -2.76 -4.85 -13.76
C ARG A 86 -1.81 -4.47 -14.89
N ARG A 87 -1.55 -3.17 -15.09
CA ARG A 87 -0.59 -2.71 -16.11
C ARG A 87 0.83 -3.16 -15.77
N PHE A 88 1.22 -3.10 -14.50
CA PHE A 88 2.52 -3.57 -14.04
C PHE A 88 2.69 -5.07 -14.32
N ARG A 89 1.71 -5.90 -13.93
CA ARG A 89 1.74 -7.34 -14.24
C ARG A 89 1.77 -7.67 -15.72
N ALA A 90 1.10 -6.87 -16.54
CA ALA A 90 1.08 -7.05 -17.99
C ALA A 90 2.37 -6.54 -18.67
N GLY A 91 3.34 -6.01 -17.92
CA GLY A 91 4.57 -5.43 -18.47
C GLY A 91 4.34 -4.12 -19.25
N LEU A 92 3.19 -3.48 -19.06
CA LEU A 92 2.86 -2.21 -19.71
C LEU A 92 3.48 -1.00 -18.99
N ILE A 93 3.82 -1.17 -17.71
CA ILE A 93 4.63 -0.25 -16.92
C ILE A 93 5.66 -1.06 -16.13
N ASN A 94 6.84 -0.49 -15.91
CA ASN A 94 7.96 -1.18 -15.23
C ASN A 94 8.15 -0.72 -13.79
N ARG A 95 7.35 0.28 -13.36
CA ARG A 95 7.31 0.82 -12.01
C ARG A 95 5.95 1.48 -11.78
N TYR A 96 5.60 1.66 -10.51
CA TYR A 96 4.50 2.51 -10.08
C TYR A 96 4.90 4.00 -10.14
#